data_AF-A0A7W3W3Q5-F1
#
_entry.id   AF-A0A7W3W3Q5-F1
#
_cell.length_a   1.000
_cell.length_b   1.000
_cell.length_c   1.000
_cell.angle_alpha   90.00
_cell.angle_beta   90.00
_cell.angle_gamma   90.00
#
_symmetry.space_group_name_H-M   'P 1'
#
loop_
_entity.id
_entity.type
_entity.pdbx_description
1 polymer ?
#
loop_
_entity_poly.entity_id
_entity_poly.type
_entity_poly.pdbx_seq_one_letter_code
_entity_poly.pdbx_strand_id
1 'polypeptide(L)' 'MTVALGMPALPPPVLAERRKTRQLMVGSVGVGSDHPISVQSMTTTP' A
#
# COMPACT_ATOMS: atom_id res chain seq x y z
N MET A 1 -22.27 -24.47 21.10
CA MET A 1 -21.72 -24.87 19.78
C MET A 1 -20.88 -23.72 19.26
N THR A 2 -19.66 -23.98 18.82
CA THR A 2 -18.76 -22.97 18.24
C THR A 2 -18.63 -23.21 16.75
N VAL A 3 -18.87 -22.18 15.92
CA VAL A 3 -18.70 -22.26 14.47
C VAL A 3 -17.30 -21.78 14.13
N ALA A 4 -16.52 -22.61 13.42
CA ALA A 4 -15.20 -22.22 12.93
C ALA A 4 -15.36 -21.30 11.70
N LEU A 5 -14.93 -20.05 11.80
CA LEU A 5 -15.07 -19.02 10.75
C LEU A 5 -13.99 -19.07 9.65
N GLY A 6 -13.12 -20.09 9.65
CA GLY A 6 -11.98 -20.18 8.74
C GLY A 6 -10.90 -19.11 9.00
N MET A 7 -9.76 -19.25 8.33
CA MET A 7 -8.70 -18.24 8.31
C MET A 7 -8.91 -17.29 7.12
N PRO A 8 -8.63 -15.98 7.26
CA PRO A 8 -8.69 -15.06 6.14
C PRO A 8 -7.69 -15.48 5.04
N ALA A 9 -8.05 -15.21 3.78
CA ALA A 9 -7.16 -15.48 2.65
C ALA A 9 -5.85 -14.69 2.79
N LEU A 10 -4.76 -15.32 2.39
CA LEU A 10 -3.45 -14.66 2.39
C LEU A 10 -3.44 -13.51 1.37
N PRO A 11 -2.63 -12.46 1.61
CA PRO A 11 -2.38 -11.44 0.61
C PRO A 11 -1.92 -12.06 -0.71
N PRO A 12 -2.29 -11.47 -1.85
CA PRO A 12 -1.82 -11.95 -3.15
C PRO A 12 -0.29 -11.88 -3.24
N PRO A 13 0.34 -12.78 -4.02
CA PRO A 13 1.78 -12.76 -4.23
C PRO A 13 2.22 -11.45 -4.90
N VAL A 14 3.43 -11.00 -4.56
CA VAL A 14 4.06 -9.85 -5.21
C VAL A 14 4.37 -10.22 -6.66
N LEU A 15 3.73 -9.55 -7.63
CA LEU A 15 3.83 -9.88 -9.06
C LEU A 15 5.23 -9.62 -9.65
N ALA A 16 5.89 -8.57 -9.16
CA ALA A 16 7.24 -8.17 -9.56
C ALA A 16 7.84 -7.22 -8.52
N GLU A 17 9.17 -7.09 -8.54
CA GLU A 17 9.85 -6.06 -7.77
C GLU A 17 9.42 -4.65 -8.21
N ARG A 18 9.40 -3.71 -7.26
CA ARG A 18 9.08 -2.32 -7.54
C ARG A 18 10.24 -1.66 -8.33
N ARG A 19 9.91 -1.00 -9.45
CA ARG A 19 10.88 -0.24 -10.24
C ARG A 19 11.59 0.83 -9.40
N LYS A 20 12.91 0.97 -9.56
CA LYS A 20 13.67 2.11 -9.01
C LYS A 20 13.25 3.42 -9.69
N THR A 21 12.78 4.36 -8.89
CA THR A 21 12.37 5.70 -9.30
C THR A 21 13.19 6.78 -8.59
N ARG A 22 13.13 8.01 -9.10
CA ARG A 22 13.53 9.19 -8.33
C ARG A 22 12.83 9.20 -6.97
N GLN A 23 13.52 9.66 -5.94
CA GLN A 23 12.97 9.92 -4.62
C GLN A 23 12.55 11.39 -4.52
N LEU A 24 11.40 11.64 -3.89
CA LEU A 24 10.86 12.98 -3.68
C LEU A 24 10.08 13.04 -2.35
N MET A 25 9.97 14.25 -1.80
CA MET A 25 9.22 14.50 -0.57
C MET A 25 7.90 15.22 -0.91
N VAL A 26 6.79 14.72 -0.38
CA VAL A 26 5.48 15.39 -0.39
C VAL A 26 5.18 15.83 1.05
N GLY A 27 5.50 17.08 1.38
CA GLY A 27 5.57 17.52 2.76
C GLY A 27 6.60 16.70 3.54
N SER A 28 6.19 16.02 4.60
CA SER A 28 7.03 15.11 5.37
C SER A 28 7.02 13.66 4.87
N VAL A 29 6.28 13.33 3.81
CA VAL A 29 6.14 11.97 3.29
C VAL A 29 7.14 11.71 2.17
N GLY A 30 8.02 10.72 2.34
CA GLY A 30 8.91 10.27 1.28
C GLY A 30 8.19 9.35 0.28
N VAL A 31 8.42 9.60 -1.02
CA VAL A 31 7.79 8.88 -2.13
C VAL A 31 8.87 8.40 -3.11
N GLY A 32 8.82 7.12 -3.47
CA GLY A 32 9.71 6.52 -4.48
C GLY A 32 10.78 5.60 -3.89
N SER A 33 11.21 4.61 -4.69
CA SER A 33 12.24 3.60 -4.39
C SER A 33 12.25 3.07 -2.96
N ASP A 34 13.13 3.60 -2.12
CA ASP A 34 13.43 3.10 -0.77
C ASP A 34 12.33 3.44 0.24
N HIS A 35 11.36 4.27 -0.16
CA HIS A 35 10.17 4.57 0.64
C HIS A 35 9.02 3.60 0.35
N PRO A 36 8.18 3.28 1.36
CA PRO A 36 6.93 2.54 1.16
C PRO A 36 6.03 3.17 0.09
N ILE A 37 5.11 2.37 -0.47
CA ILE A 37 4.08 2.88 -1.38
C ILE A 37 3.08 3.71 -0.57
N SER A 38 3.02 5.01 -0.84
CA SER A 38 2.09 5.92 -0.17
C SER A 38 0.66 5.68 -0.65
N VAL A 39 -0.30 5.73 0.27
CA VAL A 39 -1.73 5.77 -0.05
C VAL A 39 -2.15 7.22 -0.21
N GLN A 40 -2.90 7.53 -1.26
CA GLN A 40 -3.44 8.85 -1.53
C GLN A 40 -4.97 8.76 -1.69
N SER A 41 -5.66 9.82 -1.31
CA SER A 41 -7.08 9.99 -1.53
C SER A 41 -7.40 11.41 -2.00
N MET A 42 -8.66 11.67 -2.31
CA MET A 42 -9.19 12.95 -2.75
C MET A 42 -10.55 13.16 -2.08
N THR A 43 -10.83 14.39 -1.64
CA THR A 43 -12.11 14.75 -1.01
C THR A 43 -13.25 14.79 -2.03
N THR A 44 -14.47 14.48 -1.59
CA THR A 44 -15.70 14.51 -2.41
C THR A 44 -16.65 15.64 -2.02
N THR A 45 -16.12 16.73 -1.46
CA THR A 45 -16.93 17.89 -1.05
C THR A 45 -17.46 18.64 -2.27
N PRO A 46 -18.63 19.32 -2.17
CA PRO A 46 -19.09 20.25 -3.19
C PRO A 46 -18.06 21.33 -3.54
#